data_AF-A0A8J7NWU2-F1
#
_entry.id   AF-A0A8J7NWU2-F1
#
_cell.length_a   1.000
_cell.length_b   1.000
_cell.length_c   1.000
_cell.angle_alpha   90.00
_cell.angle_beta   90.00
_cell.angle_gamma   90.00
#
_symmetry.space_group_name_H-M   'P 1'
#
loop_
_entity.id
_entity.type
_entity.pdbx_description
1 polymer ?
#
loop_
_entity_poly.entity_id
_entity_poly.type
_entity_poly.pdbx_seq_one_letter_code
_entity_poly.pdbx_strand_id
1 'polypeptide(L)'
;MCGEKAAKQLNLLPPPKDTVTHRIIGMADDVKNTSLRACLMRTFLFCKPLPTGTTGEHIFQLLNEFIKENGINLIKCVGVCTDGTSVTTSRHSGVVARIREGTPDMKWTHCSIHRKAFAIKKMPDHLISVRLCCELYQGLTNEFTSALLD
;
A
#
# COMPACT_ATOMS: atom_id res chain seq x y z
N MET A 1 5.12 -2.61 16.91
CA MET A 1 4.76 -4.04 17.01
C MET A 1 3.54 -4.33 16.16
N CYS A 2 3.77 -4.74 14.91
CA CYS A 2 2.74 -5.40 14.10
C CYS A 2 2.22 -6.64 14.81
N GLY A 3 0.91 -6.88 14.75
CA GLY A 3 0.33 -8.15 15.14
C GLY A 3 -0.59 -8.14 16.37
N GLU A 4 -0.54 -7.18 17.31
CA GLU A 4 -1.42 -7.29 18.50
C GLU A 4 -2.92 -7.15 18.18
N LYS A 5 -3.28 -6.27 17.25
CA LYS A 5 -4.68 -6.06 16.84
C LYS A 5 -5.22 -7.23 16.03
N ALA A 6 -4.40 -7.79 15.13
CA ALA A 6 -4.75 -8.96 14.32
C ALA A 6 -4.75 -10.25 15.15
N ALA A 7 -3.80 -10.41 16.08
CA ALA A 7 -3.75 -11.54 17.01
C ALA A 7 -4.95 -11.57 17.95
N LYS A 8 -5.40 -10.39 18.43
CA LYS A 8 -6.64 -10.29 19.23
C LYS A 8 -7.89 -10.70 18.47
N GLN A 9 -7.95 -10.48 17.15
CA GLN A 9 -9.05 -10.94 16.29
C GLN A 9 -8.98 -12.44 15.99
N LEU A 10 -7.78 -13.02 15.97
CA LEU A 10 -7.58 -14.46 15.77
C LEU A 10 -7.99 -15.29 17.01
N ASN A 11 -7.85 -14.73 18.21
CA ASN A 11 -8.26 -15.35 19.48
C ASN A 11 -9.79 -15.40 19.69
N LEU A 12 -10.59 -14.77 18.80
CA LEU A 12 -12.06 -14.90 18.78
C LEU A 12 -12.52 -16.15 18.03
N LEU A 13 -11.64 -16.80 17.27
CA LEU A 13 -11.93 -18.08 16.63
C LEU A 13 -11.77 -19.21 17.67
N PRO A 14 -12.71 -20.17 17.73
CA PRO A 14 -12.57 -21.30 18.63
C PRO A 14 -11.27 -22.07 18.32
N PRO A 15 -10.60 -22.64 19.34
CA PRO A 15 -9.36 -23.38 19.13
C PRO A 15 -9.56 -24.51 18.11
N PRO A 16 -8.55 -24.79 17.27
CA PRO A 16 -8.64 -25.80 16.20
C PRO A 16 -9.07 -27.15 16.76
N LYS A 17 -10.28 -27.59 16.41
CA LYS A 17 -10.80 -28.91 16.85
C LYS A 17 -10.42 -30.05 15.91
N ASP A 18 -9.87 -29.73 14.73
CA ASP A 18 -9.54 -30.72 13.71
C ASP A 18 -8.32 -30.32 12.86
N THR A 19 -7.82 -31.32 12.13
CA THR A 19 -6.65 -31.23 11.25
C THR A 19 -6.83 -30.20 10.14
N VAL A 20 -8.07 -29.90 9.73
CA VAL A 20 -8.37 -28.89 8.72
C VAL A 20 -8.03 -27.50 9.25
N THR A 21 -8.42 -27.21 10.50
CA THR A 21 -8.14 -25.91 11.12
C THR A 21 -6.64 -25.70 11.36
N HIS A 22 -5.90 -26.76 11.72
CA HIS A 22 -4.44 -26.70 11.89
C HIS A 22 -3.70 -26.46 10.56
N ARG A 23 -4.25 -26.94 9.43
CA ARG A 23 -3.73 -26.66 8.08
C ARG A 23 -4.06 -25.25 7.62
N ILE A 24 -5.22 -24.72 7.96
CA ILE A 24 -5.57 -23.31 7.68
C ILE A 24 -4.62 -22.36 8.43
N ILE A 25 -4.31 -22.64 9.70
CA ILE A 25 -3.34 -21.86 10.48
C ILE A 25 -1.92 -22.02 9.90
N GLY A 26 -1.49 -23.25 9.59
CA GLY A 26 -0.18 -23.47 8.96
C GLY A 26 -0.03 -22.76 7.60
N MET A 27 -1.09 -22.73 6.80
CA MET A 27 -1.13 -21.95 5.55
C MET A 27 -1.08 -20.43 5.82
N ALA A 28 -1.72 -19.93 6.88
CA ALA A 28 -1.64 -18.52 7.27
C ALA A 28 -0.22 -18.14 7.76
N ASP A 29 0.45 -19.05 8.46
CA ASP A 29 1.82 -18.86 8.93
C ASP A 29 2.85 -18.97 7.79
N ASP A 30 2.65 -19.85 6.81
CA ASP A 30 3.48 -19.91 5.59
C ASP A 30 3.31 -18.66 4.72
N VAL A 31 2.09 -18.11 4.63
CA VAL A 31 1.83 -16.82 3.97
C VAL A 31 2.56 -15.67 4.68
N LYS A 32 2.62 -15.69 6.02
CA LYS A 32 3.39 -14.73 6.82
C LYS A 32 4.90 -14.89 6.68
N ASN A 33 5.42 -16.12 6.72
CA ASN A 33 6.87 -16.38 6.84
C ASN A 33 7.61 -16.48 5.51
N THR A 34 6.99 -16.95 4.43
CA THR A 34 7.72 -17.27 3.18
C THR A 34 7.45 -16.27 2.05
N SER A 35 6.28 -15.63 2.03
CA SER A 35 5.87 -14.78 0.89
C SER A 35 5.92 -13.28 1.16
N LEU A 36 5.73 -12.82 2.40
CA LEU A 36 5.64 -11.39 2.67
C LEU A 36 6.98 -10.66 2.44
N ARG A 37 8.07 -11.15 3.04
CA ARG A 37 9.38 -10.47 3.06
C ARG A 37 10.10 -10.48 1.69
N ALA A 38 10.04 -11.59 0.97
CA ALA A 38 10.60 -11.71 -0.38
C ALA A 38 9.77 -10.99 -1.45
N CYS A 39 8.44 -10.91 -1.27
CA CYS A 39 7.56 -10.12 -2.14
C CYS A 39 7.77 -8.61 -1.91
N LEU A 40 7.92 -8.17 -0.65
CA LEU A 40 8.27 -6.80 -0.26
C LEU A 40 9.55 -6.31 -0.97
N MET A 41 10.64 -7.07 -0.91
CA MET A 41 11.90 -6.68 -1.57
C MET A 41 11.83 -6.69 -3.11
N ARG A 42 10.92 -7.47 -3.70
CA ARG A 42 10.74 -7.54 -5.18
C ARG A 42 9.79 -6.49 -5.74
N THR A 43 8.91 -5.90 -4.92
CA THR A 43 7.85 -4.98 -5.39
C THR A 43 8.08 -3.52 -5.02
N PHE A 44 8.88 -3.23 -3.99
CA PHE A 44 9.15 -1.86 -3.56
C PHE A 44 10.50 -1.38 -4.12
N LEU A 45 10.46 -0.29 -4.90
CA LEU A 45 11.66 0.33 -5.45
C LEU A 45 12.48 1.06 -4.38
N PHE A 46 11.81 1.82 -3.50
CA PHE A 46 12.43 2.46 -2.34
C PHE A 46 11.37 2.89 -1.31
N CYS A 47 11.82 3.17 -0.08
CA CYS A 47 11.06 3.84 0.97
C CYS A 47 11.97 4.89 1.62
N LYS A 48 11.54 6.15 1.71
CA LYS A 48 12.27 7.20 2.41
C LYS A 48 11.32 7.98 3.32
N PRO A 49 11.74 8.31 4.56
CA PRO A 49 10.95 9.16 5.44
C PRO A 49 10.84 10.56 4.83
N LEU A 50 9.65 11.16 4.93
CA LEU A 50 9.38 12.52 4.50
C LEU A 50 8.99 13.37 5.71
N PRO A 51 9.51 14.61 5.83
CA PRO A 51 9.11 15.52 6.89
C PRO A 51 7.64 15.93 6.76
N THR A 52 7.03 16.35 7.87
CA THR A 52 5.67 16.89 7.86
C THR A 52 5.60 18.15 7.00
N GLY A 53 4.54 18.30 6.21
CA GLY A 53 4.36 19.47 5.32
C GLY A 53 5.20 19.40 4.03
N THR A 54 5.66 18.22 3.65
CA THR A 54 6.40 18.01 2.40
C THR A 54 5.60 18.46 1.17
N THR A 55 6.28 19.13 0.23
CA THR A 55 5.70 19.60 -1.04
C THR A 55 5.81 18.55 -2.14
N GLY A 56 4.98 18.66 -3.18
CA GLY A 56 5.05 17.75 -4.34
C GLY A 56 6.38 17.86 -5.08
N GLU A 57 7.04 19.01 -5.01
CA GLU A 57 8.38 19.22 -5.55
C GLU A 57 9.43 18.37 -4.85
N HIS A 58 9.44 18.39 -3.51
CA HIS A 58 10.43 17.65 -2.74
C HIS A 58 10.27 16.13 -2.94
N ILE A 59 9.03 15.63 -2.99
CA ILE A 59 8.76 14.21 -3.30
C ILE A 59 9.25 13.87 -4.71
N PHE A 60 9.00 14.74 -5.70
CA PHE A 60 9.46 14.52 -7.06
C PHE A 60 11.00 14.52 -7.16
N GLN A 61 11.69 15.40 -6.44
CA GLN A 61 13.16 15.44 -6.40
C GLN A 61 13.73 14.12 -5.89
N LEU A 62 13.25 13.64 -4.74
CA LEU A 62 13.67 12.35 -4.16
C LEU A 62 13.42 11.17 -5.10
N LEU A 63 12.24 11.15 -5.75
CA LEU A 63 11.91 10.13 -6.75
C LEU A 63 12.84 10.20 -7.97
N ASN A 64 13.11 11.40 -8.49
CA ASN A 64 13.93 11.61 -9.68
C ASN A 64 15.40 11.29 -9.42
N GLU A 65 15.93 11.65 -8.25
CA GLU A 65 17.27 11.25 -7.79
C GLU A 65 17.39 9.73 -7.77
N PHE A 66 16.46 9.03 -7.11
CA PHE A 66 16.45 7.58 -7.06
C PHE A 66 16.40 6.95 -8.46
N ILE A 67 15.52 7.42 -9.34
CA ILE A 67 15.39 6.93 -10.71
C ILE A 67 16.71 7.08 -11.49
N LYS A 68 17.36 8.25 -11.38
CA LYS A 68 18.64 8.53 -12.05
C LYS A 68 19.76 7.66 -11.52
N GLU A 69 19.89 7.55 -10.19
CA GLU A 69 20.89 6.71 -9.53
C GLU A 69 20.80 5.25 -9.95
N ASN A 70 19.58 4.76 -10.21
CA ASN A 70 19.32 3.38 -10.62
C ASN A 70 19.23 3.19 -12.14
N GLY A 71 19.52 4.21 -12.95
CA GLY A 71 19.46 4.13 -14.42
C GLY A 71 18.07 3.82 -14.98
N ILE A 72 17.01 4.10 -14.22
CA ILE A 72 15.62 3.86 -14.63
C ILE A 72 15.21 4.98 -15.60
N ASN A 73 14.71 4.59 -16.78
CA ASN A 73 14.24 5.57 -17.75
C ASN A 73 12.77 5.95 -17.47
N LEU A 74 12.58 7.05 -16.74
CA LEU A 74 11.24 7.57 -16.42
C LEU A 74 10.40 7.87 -17.68
N ILE A 75 11.01 8.21 -18.82
CA ILE A 75 10.29 8.47 -20.09
C ILE A 75 9.45 7.25 -20.52
N LYS A 76 9.88 6.04 -20.14
CA LYS A 76 9.13 4.80 -20.42
C LYS A 76 8.00 4.52 -19.41
N CYS A 77 7.75 5.41 -18.46
CA CYS A 77 6.67 5.26 -17.49
C CYS A 77 5.31 5.40 -18.19
N VAL A 78 4.53 4.32 -18.16
CA VAL A 78 3.19 4.29 -18.76
C VAL A 78 2.10 4.74 -17.79
N GLY A 79 2.36 4.66 -16.48
CA GLY A 79 1.38 5.07 -15.49
C GLY A 79 1.92 5.28 -14.07
N VAL A 80 1.23 6.14 -13.34
CA VAL A 80 1.52 6.49 -11.95
C VAL A 80 0.26 6.31 -11.12
N CYS A 81 0.40 5.67 -9.95
CA CYS A 81 -0.69 5.47 -9.01
C CYS A 81 -0.39 6.18 -7.69
N THR A 82 -1.21 7.15 -7.28
CA THR A 82 -1.06 7.88 -6.01
C THR A 82 -2.35 7.88 -5.19
N ASP A 83 -2.25 8.22 -3.91
CA ASP A 83 -3.36 8.29 -2.96
C ASP A 83 -4.37 9.42 -3.23
N GLY A 84 -4.10 10.27 -4.23
CA GLY A 84 -4.99 11.35 -4.63
C GLY A 84 -4.85 12.64 -3.82
N THR A 85 -3.89 12.71 -2.90
CA THR A 85 -3.63 13.94 -2.13
C THR A 85 -3.26 15.12 -3.02
N SER A 86 -3.56 16.34 -2.59
CA SER A 86 -3.24 17.57 -3.35
C SER A 86 -1.74 17.69 -3.65
N VAL A 87 -0.89 17.26 -2.72
CA VAL A 87 0.58 17.21 -2.87
C VAL A 87 1.00 16.34 -4.06
N THR A 88 0.25 15.27 -4.38
CA THR A 88 0.56 14.39 -5.50
C THR A 88 -0.18 14.74 -6.79
N THR A 89 -1.42 15.23 -6.71
CA THR A 89 -2.30 15.39 -7.88
C THR A 89 -2.62 16.84 -8.28
N SER A 90 -2.13 17.84 -7.55
CA SER A 90 -2.41 19.24 -7.93
C SER A 90 -1.93 19.53 -9.35
N ARG A 91 -2.72 20.32 -10.09
CA ARG A 91 -2.57 20.55 -11.53
C ARG A 91 -1.20 21.07 -11.94
N HIS A 92 -0.56 21.88 -11.09
CA HIS A 92 0.69 22.57 -11.40
C HIS A 92 1.83 22.21 -10.45
N SER A 93 1.54 21.94 -9.16
CA SER A 93 2.57 21.71 -8.14
C SER A 93 2.71 20.24 -7.73
N GLY A 94 1.86 19.36 -8.26
CA GLY A 94 1.75 17.98 -7.84
C GLY A 94 2.83 17.10 -8.44
N VAL A 95 3.22 16.05 -7.72
CA VAL A 95 4.18 15.05 -8.19
C VAL A 95 3.81 14.52 -9.59
N VAL A 96 2.53 14.22 -9.81
CA VAL A 96 2.01 13.70 -11.09
C VAL A 96 2.17 14.72 -12.22
N ALA A 97 1.93 16.00 -11.94
CA ALA A 97 2.11 17.06 -12.94
C ALA A 97 3.58 17.17 -13.36
N ARG A 98 4.51 17.10 -12.40
CA ARG A 98 5.96 17.14 -12.64
C ARG A 98 6.46 15.92 -13.42
N ILE A 99 5.97 14.72 -13.10
CA ILE A 99 6.31 13.51 -13.88
C ILE A 99 5.84 13.65 -15.33
N ARG A 100 4.65 14.23 -15.56
CA ARG A 100 4.10 14.45 -16.91
C ARG A 100 4.94 15.38 -17.78
N GLU A 101 5.73 16.28 -17.21
CA GLU A 101 6.64 17.14 -17.98
C GLU A 101 7.64 16.31 -18.80
N GLY A 102 8.13 15.19 -18.25
CA GLY A 102 9.00 14.25 -18.97
C GLY A 102 8.28 13.07 -19.63
N THR A 103 7.00 12.86 -19.31
CA THR A 103 6.19 11.71 -19.76
C THR A 103 4.74 12.12 -20.06
N PRO A 104 4.49 12.87 -21.15
CA PRO A 104 3.16 13.44 -21.39
C PRO A 104 2.06 12.38 -21.58
N ASP A 105 2.40 11.20 -22.08
CA ASP A 105 1.44 10.11 -22.33
C ASP A 105 1.09 9.28 -21.09
N MET A 106 1.84 9.44 -20.01
CA MET A 106 1.68 8.68 -18.76
C MET A 106 0.30 8.88 -18.15
N LYS A 107 -0.35 7.76 -17.80
CA LYS A 107 -1.69 7.75 -17.19
C LYS A 107 -1.60 7.76 -15.68
N TRP A 108 -2.27 8.72 -15.06
CA TRP A 108 -2.45 8.71 -13.63
C TRP A 108 -3.72 7.93 -13.26
N THR A 109 -3.60 7.07 -12.27
CA THR A 109 -4.73 6.38 -11.64
C THR A 109 -4.73 6.65 -10.14
N HIS A 110 -5.91 6.81 -9.56
CA HIS A 110 -6.01 6.91 -8.11
C HIS A 110 -5.80 5.53 -7.46
N CYS A 111 -5.16 5.51 -6.29
CA CYS A 111 -4.95 4.29 -5.51
C CYS A 111 -6.28 3.59 -5.22
N SER A 112 -6.42 2.36 -5.72
CA SER A 112 -7.61 1.53 -5.54
C SER A 112 -7.82 1.17 -4.08
N ILE A 113 -6.74 1.00 -3.30
CA ILE A 113 -6.80 0.72 -1.86
C ILE A 113 -7.40 1.93 -1.13
N HIS A 114 -6.93 3.13 -1.43
CA HIS A 114 -7.48 4.36 -0.85
C HIS A 114 -8.96 4.57 -1.22
N ARG A 115 -9.33 4.34 -2.50
CA ARG A 115 -10.75 4.40 -2.92
C ARG A 115 -11.62 3.42 -2.15
N LYS A 116 -11.17 2.18 -1.98
CA LYS A 116 -11.87 1.15 -1.21
C LYS A 116 -12.00 1.56 0.25
N ALA A 117 -10.93 2.05 0.88
CA ALA A 117 -10.95 2.54 2.26
C ALA A 117 -11.98 3.65 2.47
N PHE A 118 -12.01 4.60 1.53
CA PHE A 118 -12.98 5.68 1.56
C PHE A 118 -14.43 5.18 1.37
N ALA A 119 -14.66 4.22 0.46
CA ALA A 119 -15.98 3.64 0.23
C ALA A 119 -16.51 2.90 1.47
N ILE A 120 -15.67 2.09 2.11
CA ILE A 120 -16.02 1.34 3.34
C ILE A 120 -16.39 2.30 4.47
N LYS A 121 -15.64 3.40 4.63
CA LYS A 121 -15.90 4.39 5.68
C LYS A 121 -17.31 4.98 5.59
N LYS A 122 -17.92 4.94 4.40
CA LYS A 122 -19.28 5.42 4.13
C LYS A 122 -20.32 4.29 4.00
N MET A 123 -19.93 3.03 4.17
CA MET A 123 -20.88 1.91 4.08
C MET A 123 -21.79 1.87 5.31
N PRO A 124 -23.11 1.64 5.12
CA PRO A 124 -24.04 1.46 6.21
C PRO A 124 -23.81 0.14 6.94
N ASP A 125 -24.18 0.10 8.23
CA ASP A 125 -23.86 -1.03 9.11
C ASP A 125 -24.50 -2.36 8.70
N HIS A 126 -25.58 -2.35 7.93
CA HIS A 126 -26.19 -3.59 7.43
C HIS A 126 -25.35 -4.31 6.36
N LEU A 127 -24.27 -3.68 5.87
CA LEU A 127 -23.28 -4.28 4.94
C LEU A 127 -22.00 -4.72 5.67
N ILE A 128 -22.10 -5.05 6.97
CA ILE A 128 -20.94 -5.31 7.84
C ILE A 128 -20.02 -6.42 7.31
N SER A 129 -20.57 -7.44 6.66
CA SER A 129 -19.80 -8.56 6.10
C SER A 129 -18.89 -8.10 4.95
N VAL A 130 -19.37 -7.20 4.09
CA VAL A 130 -18.60 -6.60 3.00
C VAL A 130 -17.54 -5.64 3.55
N ARG A 131 -17.90 -4.85 4.59
CA ARG A 131 -16.97 -3.97 5.31
C ARG A 131 -15.81 -4.76 5.93
N LEU A 132 -16.09 -5.81 6.69
CA LEU A 132 -15.09 -6.66 7.34
C LEU A 132 -14.10 -7.28 6.34
N CYS A 133 -14.60 -7.81 5.21
CA CYS A 133 -13.74 -8.39 4.19
C CYS A 133 -12.79 -7.35 3.57
N CYS A 134 -13.29 -6.14 3.34
CA CYS A 134 -12.48 -5.07 2.76
C CYS A 134 -11.49 -4.45 3.78
N GLU A 135 -11.84 -4.40 5.07
CA GLU A 135 -10.95 -3.95 6.16
C GLU A 135 -9.80 -4.94 6.39
N LEU A 136 -10.03 -6.25 6.29
CA LEU A 136 -8.97 -7.27 6.35
C LEU A 136 -7.97 -7.09 5.20
N TYR A 137 -8.46 -6.84 3.98
CA TYR A 137 -7.61 -6.58 2.82
C TYR A 137 -6.75 -5.31 2.98
N GLN A 138 -7.28 -4.28 3.64
CA GLN A 138 -6.54 -3.06 3.98
C GLN A 138 -5.54 -3.28 5.12
N GLY A 139 -5.93 -4.05 6.14
CA GLY A 139 -5.07 -4.43 7.25
C GLY A 139 -3.79 -5.10 6.77
N LEU A 140 -3.93 -6.06 5.85
CA LEU A 140 -2.78 -6.70 5.21
C LEU A 140 -1.88 -5.64 4.55
N THR A 141 -2.42 -4.75 3.71
CA THR A 141 -1.63 -3.69 3.04
C THR A 141 -0.94 -2.71 4.00
N ASN A 142 -1.54 -2.42 5.16
CA ASN A 142 -0.92 -1.54 6.17
C ASN A 142 0.21 -2.25 6.92
N GLU A 143 0.05 -3.54 7.20
CA GLU A 143 1.07 -4.38 7.84
C GLU A 143 2.33 -4.49 6.95
N PHE A 144 2.15 -4.53 5.62
CA PHE A 144 3.24 -4.40 4.64
C PHE A 144 3.97 -3.05 4.74
N THR A 145 3.26 -1.93 4.90
CA THR A 145 3.88 -0.59 4.98
C THR A 145 4.69 -0.40 6.25
N SER A 146 4.23 -0.92 7.39
CA SER A 146 4.98 -0.89 8.65
C SER A 146 6.24 -1.75 8.61
N ALA A 147 6.22 -2.88 7.91
CA ALA A 147 7.38 -3.76 7.76
C ALA A 147 8.50 -3.16 6.88
N LEU A 148 8.24 -2.06 6.16
CA LEU A 148 9.24 -1.31 5.37
C LEU A 148 9.87 -0.15 6.14
N LEU A 149 9.33 0.20 7.31
CA LEU A 149 9.76 1.33 8.14
C LEU A 149 10.50 0.89 9.41
N ASP A 150 10.62 -0.42 9.65
CA ASP A 150 11.44 -1.08 10.68
C ASP A 150 12.79 -1.54 10.08
#